data_AF-A0A8E3B3D8-F1
#
_entry.id   AF-A0A8E3B3D8-F1
#
_cell.length_a   1.000
_cell.length_b   1.000
_cell.length_c   1.000
_cell.angle_alpha   90.00
_cell.angle_beta   90.00
_cell.angle_gamma   90.00
#
_symmetry.space_group_name_H-M   'P 1'
#
loop_
_entity.id
_entity.type
_entity.pdbx_description
1 polymer ?
#
loop_
_entity_poly.entity_id
_entity_poly.type
_entity_poly.pdbx_seq_one_letter_code
_entity_poly.pdbx_strand_id
1 'polypeptide(L)' 'MRTQPYSAIGIRRVPCARCGARPSHASWNICADKIGGRKQFRALCKECDIGMNEIAMRFVFGATREGDLSAYAEKLLGQA' A
#
# COMPACT_ATOMS: atom_id res chain seq x y z
N MET A 1 9.29 14.58 3.27
CA MET A 1 8.82 13.31 2.68
C MET A 1 9.86 12.23 2.95
N ARG A 2 9.46 10.99 3.27
CA ARG A 2 10.37 9.97 3.82
C ARG A 2 11.05 9.17 2.70
N THR A 3 12.36 9.05 2.78
CA THR A 3 13.22 8.43 1.75
C THR A 3 13.74 7.04 2.11
N GLN A 4 13.31 6.51 3.26
CA GLN A 4 13.61 5.16 3.75
C GLN A 4 12.32 4.51 4.25
N PRO A 5 12.18 3.17 4.17
CA PRO A 5 11.02 2.50 4.71
C PRO A 5 10.88 2.73 6.22
N TYR A 6 9.66 2.60 6.73
CA TYR A 6 9.43 2.51 8.16
C TYR A 6 9.79 1.10 8.67
N SER A 7 10.17 0.98 9.94
CA SER A 7 10.27 -0.34 10.56
C SER A 7 8.88 -0.95 10.73
N ALA A 8 8.81 -2.28 10.82
CA ALA A 8 7.54 -3.01 11.01
C ALA A 8 6.78 -2.57 12.27
N ILE A 9 7.50 -2.19 13.33
CA ILE A 9 6.90 -1.66 14.56
C ILE A 9 6.53 -0.18 14.37
N GLY A 10 7.42 0.62 13.79
CA GLY A 10 7.25 2.05 13.65
C GLY A 10 6.08 2.43 12.76
N ILE A 11 5.80 1.64 11.72
CA ILE A 11 4.75 1.96 10.75
C ILE A 11 3.34 1.93 11.34
N ARG A 12 3.11 1.09 12.36
CA ARG A 12 1.83 0.98 13.05
C ARG A 12 1.44 2.25 13.82
N ARG A 13 2.35 3.20 13.97
CA ARG A 13 2.09 4.52 14.58
C ARG A 13 1.90 5.62 13.55
N VAL A 14 2.03 5.32 12.26
CA VAL A 14 1.99 6.29 11.17
C VAL A 14 0.60 6.29 10.55
N PRO A 15 -0.09 7.44 10.50
CA PRO A 15 -1.36 7.56 9.79
C PRO A 15 -1.22 7.21 8.31
N CYS A 16 -2.24 6.59 7.74
CA CYS A 16 -2.25 6.28 6.31
C CYS A 16 -2.11 7.55 5.47
N ALA A 17 -1.16 7.57 4.54
CA ALA A 17 -0.90 8.69 3.64
C ALA A 17 -2.05 8.98 2.65
N ARG A 18 -3.00 8.05 2.48
CA ARG A 18 -4.17 8.22 1.61
C ARG A 18 -5.40 8.70 2.36
N CYS A 19 -5.82 7.99 3.41
CA CYS A 19 -7.05 8.32 4.13
C CYS A 19 -6.86 9.08 5.44
N GLY A 20 -5.65 9.11 6.01
CA GLY A 20 -5.35 9.72 7.30
C GLY A 20 -5.98 9.05 8.54
N ALA A 21 -7.02 8.24 8.36
CA ALA A 21 -7.89 7.78 9.44
C ALA A 21 -7.40 6.52 10.18
N ARG A 22 -6.60 5.66 9.54
CA ARG A 22 -6.18 4.37 10.10
C ARG A 22 -4.66 4.26 10.23
N PRO A 23 -4.17 3.49 11.23
CA PRO A 23 -2.77 3.12 11.30
C PRO A 23 -2.30 2.37 10.04
N SER A 24 -1.08 2.64 9.62
CA SER A 24 -0.48 1.98 8.47
C SER A 24 0.09 0.60 8.84
N HIS A 25 0.06 -0.34 7.89
CA HIS A 25 0.69 -1.65 8.06
C HIS A 25 1.91 -1.84 7.15
N ALA A 26 1.94 -1.18 5.98
CA ALA A 26 2.98 -1.34 4.97
C ALA A 26 3.48 0.00 4.41
N SER A 27 4.77 0.01 4.06
CA SER A 27 5.39 1.11 3.32
C SER A 27 5.33 0.77 1.83
N TRP A 28 4.53 1.54 1.10
CA TRP A 28 4.42 1.43 -0.35
C TRP A 28 5.44 2.34 -1.04
N ASN A 29 6.08 1.84 -2.10
CA ASN A 29 6.99 2.60 -2.95
C ASN A 29 6.92 2.08 -4.39
N ILE A 30 6.97 2.99 -5.36
CA ILE A 30 7.15 2.67 -6.78
C ILE A 30 8.24 3.54 -7.40
N CYS A 31 8.83 3.07 -8.50
CA CYS A 31 9.94 3.75 -9.17
C CYS A 31 9.57 5.13 -9.74
N ALA A 32 8.32 5.31 -10.17
CA ALA A 32 7.83 6.56 -10.75
C ALA A 32 7.49 7.63 -9.71
N ASP A 33 7.32 7.24 -8.44
CA ASP A 33 6.99 8.16 -7.34
C ASP A 33 8.28 8.72 -6.73
N LYS A 34 8.86 9.69 -7.44
CA LYS A 34 10.09 10.39 -7.03
C LYS A 34 9.86 11.89 -6.96
N ILE A 35 10.41 12.51 -5.91
CA ILE A 35 10.45 13.97 -5.75
C ILE A 35 11.90 14.40 -5.57
N GLY A 36 12.36 15.32 -6.42
CA GLY A 36 13.77 15.75 -6.44
C GLY A 36 14.73 14.58 -6.65
N GLY A 37 14.37 13.61 -7.49
CA GLY A 37 15.15 12.40 -7.75
C GLY A 37 15.12 11.33 -6.65
N ARG A 38 14.43 11.57 -5.53
CA ARG A 38 14.42 10.66 -4.36
C ARG A 38 13.17 9.80 -4.32
N LYS A 39 13.33 8.51 -3.98
CA LYS A 39 12.24 7.56 -3.74
C LYS A 39 11.33 8.04 -2.61
N GLN A 40 10.03 7.81 -2.75
CA GLN A 40 9.05 8.12 -1.73
C GLN A 40 8.46 6.86 -1.11
N PHE A 41 8.52 6.77 0.22
CA PHE A 41 7.89 5.69 0.97
C PHE A 41 6.60 6.20 1.60
N ARG A 42 5.46 5.72 1.10
CA ARG A 42 4.11 6.10 1.57
C ARG A 42 3.57 5.04 2.51
N ALA A 43 3.16 5.42 3.70
CA ALA A 43 2.57 4.49 4.65
C ALA A 43 1.08 4.28 4.31
N LEU A 44 0.63 3.03 4.16
CA LEU A 44 -0.76 2.70 3.82
C LEU A 44 -1.40 1.82 4.90
N CYS A 45 -2.69 2.06 5.17
CA CYS A 45 -3.54 1.11 5.88
C CYS A 45 -3.98 -0.02 4.94
N LYS A 46 -4.44 -1.14 5.51
CA LYS A 46 -4.71 -2.39 4.77
C LYS A 46 -5.66 -2.16 3.60
N GLU A 47 -6.71 -1.40 3.82
CA GLU A 47 -7.77 -1.17 2.84
C GLU A 47 -7.32 -0.20 1.73
N CYS A 48 -6.47 0.78 2.06
CA CYS A 48 -5.87 1.64 1.04
C CYS A 48 -4.78 0.92 0.24
N ASP A 49 -4.08 -0.05 0.84
CA ASP A 49 -3.14 -0.93 0.13
C ASP A 49 -3.90 -1.85 -0.84
N ILE A 50 -4.99 -2.47 -0.40
CA ILE A 50 -5.89 -3.28 -1.25
C ILE A 50 -6.40 -2.45 -2.44
N GLY A 51 -6.99 -1.27 -2.18
CA GLY A 51 -7.52 -0.43 -3.26
C GLY A 51 -6.44 0.08 -4.23
N MET A 52 -5.21 0.30 -3.74
CA MET A 52 -4.10 0.68 -4.62
C MET A 52 -3.68 -0.49 -5.52
N ASN A 53 -3.57 -1.70 -4.96
CA ASN A 53 -3.21 -2.89 -5.73
C ASN A 53 -4.33 -3.29 -6.71
N GLU A 54 -5.61 -3.12 -6.34
CA GLU A 54 -6.75 -3.33 -7.24
C GLU A 54 -6.65 -2.46 -8.49
N ILE A 55 -6.40 -1.15 -8.33
CA ILE A 55 -6.22 -0.23 -9.46
C ILE A 55 -5.04 -0.67 -10.34
N ALA A 56 -3.89 -0.98 -9.73
CA ALA A 56 -2.69 -1.37 -10.47
C ALA A 56 -2.88 -2.70 -11.22
N MET A 57 -3.46 -3.70 -10.56
CA MET A 57 -3.72 -5.02 -11.13
C MET A 57 -4.70 -4.95 -12.30
N ARG A 58 -5.82 -4.23 -12.14
CA ARG A 58 -6.79 -4.07 -13.23
C ARG A 58 -6.21 -3.29 -14.40
N PHE A 59 -5.37 -2.29 -14.14
CA PHE A 59 -4.68 -1.56 -15.21
C PHE A 59 -3.77 -2.47 -16.03
N VAL A 60 -3.01 -3.36 -15.39
CA VAL A 60 -2.03 -4.23 -16.08
C VAL A 60 -2.68 -5.46 -16.70
N PHE A 61 -3.64 -6.08 -16.02
CA PHE A 61 -4.15 -7.41 -16.35
C PHE A 61 -5.63 -7.44 -16.75
N GLY A 62 -6.34 -6.32 -16.67
CA GLY A 62 -7.80 -6.30 -16.79
C GLY A 62 -8.45 -7.20 -15.74
N ALA A 63 -9.52 -7.91 -16.11
CA ALA A 63 -10.26 -8.79 -15.21
C ALA A 63 -9.64 -10.21 -15.05
N THR A 64 -8.51 -10.50 -15.70
CA THR A 64 -7.94 -11.87 -15.76
C THR A 64 -7.35 -12.35 -14.43
N ARG A 65 -7.19 -11.45 -13.46
CA ARG A 65 -6.51 -11.69 -12.17
C ARG A 65 -7.36 -11.30 -10.96
N GLU A 66 -8.69 -11.24 -11.09
CA GLU A 66 -9.59 -10.90 -9.96
C GLU A 66 -9.46 -11.90 -8.79
N GLY A 67 -9.22 -13.19 -9.07
CA GLY A 67 -9.00 -14.19 -8.01
C GLY A 67 -7.78 -13.88 -7.13
N ASP A 68 -6.69 -13.38 -7.74
CA ASP A 68 -5.47 -12.98 -7.01
C ASP A 68 -5.73 -11.75 -6.13
N LEU A 69 -6.57 -10.80 -6.61
CA LEU A 69 -7.00 -9.64 -5.83
C LEU A 69 -7.84 -10.03 -4.61
N SER A 70 -8.83 -10.90 -4.79
CA SER A 70 -9.68 -11.39 -3.70
C SER A 70 -8.86 -12.12 -2.65
N ALA A 71 -7.98 -13.04 -3.06
CA ALA A 71 -7.10 -13.78 -2.15
C ALA A 71 -6.17 -12.84 -1.36
N TYR A 72 -5.66 -11.78 -2.00
CA TYR A 72 -4.84 -10.78 -1.34
C TYR A 72 -5.63 -9.97 -0.30
N ALA A 73 -6.86 -9.55 -0.63
CA ALA A 73 -7.72 -8.83 0.29
C ALA A 73 -8.10 -9.67 1.52
N GLU A 74 -8.50 -10.93 1.31
CA GLU A 74 -8.80 -11.88 2.38
C GLU A 74 -7.59 -12.09 3.30
N LYS A 75 -6.41 -12.32 2.73
CA LYS A 75 -5.16 -12.48 3.49
C LYS A 75 -4.87 -11.28 4.38
N LEU A 76 -5.03 -10.06 3.87
CA LEU A 76 -4.71 -8.85 4.63
C LEU A 76 -5.73 -8.56 5.73
N LEU A 77 -7.02 -8.72 5.44
CA LEU A 77 -8.09 -8.42 6.38
C LEU A 77 -8.24 -9.52 7.45
N GLY A 78 -7.96 -10.79 7.12
CA GLY A 78 -8.01 -11.92 8.05
C GLY A 78 -6.86 -11.96 9.07
N GLN A 79 -5.81 -11.16 8.91
CA GLN A 79 -4.73 -10.98 9.89
C GLN A 79 -5.12 -9.99 11.00
N ALA A 80 -6.32 -10.13 11.57
CA ALA A 80 -6.84 -9.28 12.65
C ALA A 80 -6.32 -9.75 14.02
#